data_AF-A0A2Z2KJ30-F1
#
_entry.id   AF-A0A2Z2KJ30-F1
#
_cell.length_a   1.000
_cell.length_b   1.000
_cell.length_c   1.000
_cell.angle_alpha   90.00
_cell.angle_beta   90.00
_cell.angle_gamma   90.00
#
_symmetry.space_group_name_H-M   'P 1'
#
loop_
_entity.id
_entity.type
_entity.pdbx_description
1 polymer ?
#
loop_
_entity_poly.entity_id
_entity_poly.type
_entity_poly.pdbx_seq_one_letter_code
_entity_poly.pdbx_strand_id
1 'polypeptide(L)' 'MSRKVEPRYDTTGKLIQEHDVLKDEETGEMALIVQAENKAGVSGLAVQNTIIGLGDWLDVYPDGVWTIVGNAGTSAPQD' A
#
# COMPACT_ATOMS: atom_id res chain seq x y z
N MET A 1 -4.88 -22.53 -6.18
CA MET A 1 -3.74 -22.25 -5.29
C MET A 1 -3.98 -20.89 -4.66
N SER A 2 -3.88 -20.75 -3.34
CA SER A 2 -3.94 -19.45 -2.68
C SER A 2 -2.64 -18.70 -2.96
N ARG A 3 -2.70 -17.60 -3.72
CA ARG A 3 -1.56 -16.68 -3.86
C ARG A 3 -1.52 -15.80 -2.61
N LYS A 4 -0.34 -15.65 -2.01
CA LYS A 4 -0.08 -14.62 -1.01
C LYS A 4 0.57 -13.44 -1.72
N VAL A 5 0.14 -12.23 -1.35
CA VAL A 5 0.80 -11.00 -1.81
C VAL A 5 2.17 -10.92 -1.13
N GLU A 6 3.21 -10.67 -1.93
CA GLU A 6 4.56 -10.50 -1.41
C GLU A 6 4.76 -9.13 -0.75
N PRO A 7 5.63 -9.04 0.27
CA PRO A 7 6.02 -7.75 0.83
C PRO A 7 6.78 -6.90 -0.20
N ARG A 8 6.69 -5.57 -0.04
CA ARG A 8 7.44 -4.58 -0.83
C ARG A 8 8.07 -3.53 0.06
N TYR A 9 9.14 -2.93 -0.45
CA TYR A 9 9.92 -1.90 0.22
C TYR A 9 9.78 -0.57 -0.52
N ASP A 10 9.71 0.51 0.25
CA ASP A 10 9.64 1.87 -0.26
C ASP A 10 11.01 2.33 -0.82
N THR A 11 11.05 3.56 -1.34
CA THR A 11 12.25 4.20 -1.89
C THR A 11 13.43 4.30 -0.91
N THR A 12 13.18 4.19 0.39
CA THR A 12 14.18 4.24 1.46
C THR A 12 14.60 2.84 1.95
N GLY A 13 14.00 1.79 1.41
CA GLY A 13 14.19 0.41 1.86
C GLY A 13 13.36 0.05 3.10
N LYS A 14 12.37 0.87 3.47
CA LYS A 14 11.44 0.57 4.57
C LYS A 14 10.34 -0.36 4.08
N LEU A 15 10.03 -1.37 4.89
CA LEU A 15 8.93 -2.30 4.60
C LEU A 15 7.59 -1.55 4.61
N ILE A 16 6.81 -1.71 3.55
CA ILE A 16 5.46 -1.17 3.43
C ILE A 16 4.49 -2.02 4.27
N GLN A 17 3.67 -1.35 5.08
CA GLN A 17 2.75 -1.98 6.03
C GLN A 17 1.29 -1.53 5.82
N GLU A 18 0.37 -2.25 6.46
CA GLU A 18 -1.04 -1.87 6.48
C GLU A 18 -1.22 -0.43 7.01
N HIS A 19 -2.13 0.30 6.36
CA HIS A 19 -2.42 1.72 6.59
C HIS A 19 -1.31 2.71 6.24
N ASP A 20 -0.19 2.29 5.66
CA ASP A 20 0.77 3.24 5.12
C ASP A 20 0.11 4.09 4.01
N VAL A 21 0.38 5.38 4.06
CA VAL A 21 0.06 6.32 2.99
C VAL A 21 1.30 6.44 2.12
N LEU A 22 1.14 6.08 0.86
CA LEU A 22 2.17 6.06 -0.15
C LEU A 22 2.03 7.25 -1.09
N LYS A 23 3.17 7.69 -1.62
CA LYS A 23 3.27 8.63 -2.73
C LYS A 23 4.08 7.98 -3.85
N ASP A 24 3.57 8.01 -5.07
CA ASP A 24 4.35 7.70 -6.27
C ASP A 24 5.28 8.89 -6.57
N GLU A 25 6.58 8.66 -6.70
CA GLU A 25 7.54 9.76 -6.93
C GLU A 25 7.51 10.30 -8.36
N GLU A 26 7.05 9.53 -9.34
CA GLU A 26 6.95 9.96 -10.75
C GLU A 26 5.68 10.77 -11.00
N THR A 27 4.54 10.28 -10.52
CA THR A 27 3.23 10.89 -10.80
C THR A 27 2.73 11.81 -9.70
N GLY A 28 3.25 11.66 -8.47
CA GLY A 28 2.73 12.35 -7.29
C GLY A 28 1.39 11.81 -6.79
N GLU A 29 0.89 10.70 -7.33
CA GLU A 29 -0.33 10.06 -6.87
C GLU A 29 -0.17 9.54 -5.44
N MET A 30 -1.24 9.71 -4.65
CA MET A 30 -1.29 9.22 -3.27
C MET A 30 -2.08 7.92 -3.22
N ALA A 31 -1.68 6.99 -2.37
CA ALA A 31 -2.40 5.74 -2.15
C ALA A 31 -2.39 5.33 -0.68
N LEU A 32 -3.37 4.53 -0.28
CA LEU A 32 -3.46 3.92 1.04
C LEU A 32 -3.24 2.42 0.89
N ILE A 33 -2.43 1.84 1.79
CA ILE A 33 -2.31 0.40 1.91
C ILE A 33 -3.45 -0.15 2.76
N VAL A 34 -4.16 -1.12 2.20
CA VAL A 34 -5.28 -1.82 2.86
C VAL A 34 -5.10 -3.33 2.78
N GLN A 35 -5.59 -4.05 3.79
CA GLN A 35 -5.76 -5.50 3.70
C GLN A 35 -6.95 -5.83 2.80
N ALA A 36 -6.76 -6.71 1.82
CA ALA A 36 -7.81 -7.11 0.87
C ALA A 36 -7.82 -8.62 0.60
N GLU A 37 -8.98 -9.11 0.15
CA GLU A 37 -9.21 -10.48 -0.31
C GLU A 37 -10.08 -10.48 -1.57
N ASN A 38 -9.80 -11.37 -2.52
CA ASN A 38 -10.62 -11.54 -3.73
C ASN A 38 -11.32 -12.90 -3.79
N LYS A 39 -12.30 -13.02 -4.70
CA LYS A 39 -13.07 -14.26 -4.92
C LYS A 39 -12.24 -15.46 -5.37
N ALA A 40 -11.00 -15.24 -5.82
CA ALA A 40 -10.06 -16.28 -6.19
C ALA A 40 -9.22 -16.81 -5.00
N GLY A 41 -9.48 -16.30 -3.78
CA GLY A 41 -8.76 -16.71 -2.57
C GLY A 41 -7.35 -16.13 -2.45
N VAL A 42 -7.10 -14.98 -3.10
CA VAL A 42 -5.88 -14.18 -2.89
C VAL A 42 -6.16 -13.21 -1.76
N SER A 43 -5.30 -13.19 -0.77
CA SER A 43 -5.37 -12.29 0.39
C SER A 43 -4.02 -11.62 0.62
N GLY A 44 -4.02 -10.33 0.91
CA GLY A 44 -2.81 -9.57 1.22
C GLY A 44 -2.99 -8.07 1.11
N LEU A 45 -1.87 -7.34 1.07
CA LEU A 45 -1.88 -5.88 0.99
C LEU A 45 -2.20 -5.41 -0.43
N ALA A 46 -3.05 -4.40 -0.53
CA ALA A 46 -3.38 -3.73 -1.78
C ALA A 46 -3.09 -2.23 -1.66
N VAL A 47 -2.69 -1.64 -2.78
CA VAL A 47 -2.54 -0.20 -2.97
C VAL A 47 -3.88 0.33 -3.46
N GLN A 48 -4.48 1.29 -2.74
CA GLN A 48 -5.80 1.81 -3.08
C GLN A 48 -5.88 3.34 -3.00
N ASN A 49 -6.48 3.95 -4.01
CA ASN A 49 -7.04 5.30 -3.92
C ASN A 49 -8.38 5.35 -4.67
N THR A 50 -9.48 5.42 -3.90
CA THR A 50 -10.84 5.41 -4.44
C THR A 50 -11.24 6.71 -5.13
N ILE A 51 -10.51 7.81 -4.91
CA ILE A 51 -10.80 9.12 -5.52
C ILE A 51 -10.40 9.11 -7.01
N ILE A 52 -9.28 8.45 -7.33
CA ILE A 52 -8.75 8.36 -8.70
C ILE A 52 -8.97 6.98 -9.36
N GLY A 53 -9.54 6.02 -8.62
CA GLY A 53 -9.79 4.66 -9.12
C GLY A 53 -8.56 3.75 -9.15
N LEU A 54 -7.52 4.06 -8.37
CA LEU A 54 -6.33 3.21 -8.21
C LEU A 54 -6.66 2.03 -7.29
N GLY A 55 -6.29 0.82 -7.70
CA GLY A 55 -6.53 -0.40 -6.95
C GLY A 55 -5.84 -1.62 -7.56
N ASP A 56 -4.76 -2.09 -6.94
CA ASP A 56 -4.11 -3.36 -7.29
C ASP A 56 -3.37 -3.94 -6.08
N TRP A 57 -2.91 -5.18 -6.18
CA TRP A 57 -2.07 -5.82 -5.16
C TRP A 57 -0.73 -5.09 -5.03
N LEU A 58 -0.24 -4.97 -3.81
CA LEU A 58 1.04 -4.30 -3.55
C LEU A 58 2.20 -4.93 -4.32
N ASP A 59 2.19 -6.25 -4.48
CA ASP A 59 3.26 -7.01 -5.13
C ASP A 59 3.31 -6.88 -6.66
N VAL A 60 2.34 -6.20 -7.29
CA VAL A 60 2.41 -5.80 -8.71
C VAL A 60 3.40 -4.66 -8.92
N TYR A 61 3.61 -3.84 -7.89
CA TYR A 61 4.56 -2.74 -7.93
C TYR A 61 5.96 -3.25 -7.51
N PRO A 62 7.02 -2.90 -8.26
CA PRO A 62 8.39 -3.13 -7.82
C PRO A 62 8.73 -2.40 -6.52
N ASP A 63 9.77 -2.88 -5.82
CA ASP A 63 10.37 -2.13 -4.72
C ASP A 63 10.90 -0.78 -5.23
N GLY A 64 10.77 0.26 -4.40
CA GLY A 64 11.26 1.60 -4.72
C GLY A 64 10.38 2.42 -5.66
N VAL A 65 9.16 1.97 -5.99
CA VAL A 65 8.15 2.80 -6.68
C VAL A 65 7.54 3.84 -5.74
N TRP A 66 7.26 3.40 -4.51
CA TRP A 66 6.50 4.17 -3.54
C TRP A 66 7.41 4.78 -2.48
N THR A 67 7.06 5.98 -2.01
CA THR A 67 7.59 6.57 -0.77
C THR A 67 6.51 6.53 0.30
N ILE A 68 6.82 6.04 1.50
CA ILE A 68 5.91 6.13 2.64
C ILE A 68 5.94 7.57 3.19
N VAL A 69 4.79 8.24 3.21
CA VAL A 69 4.66 9.61 3.74
C VAL A 69 4.01 9.68 5.12
N GLY A 70 3.49 8.57 5.61
CA GLY A 70 2.84 8.46 6.91
C GLY A 70 2.06 7.16 7.05
N ASN A 71 1.39 6.98 8.18
CA ASN A 71 0.49 5.85 8.41
C ASN A 71 -0.85 6.37 8.93
N ALA A 72 -1.94 6.05 8.23
CA ALA A 72 -3.28 6.54 8.52
C ALA A 72 -3.88 5.94 9.82
N GLY A 73 -3.27 4.89 10.37
CA GLY A 73 -3.60 4.35 11.68
C GLY A 73 -3.00 5.15 12.85
N THR A 74 -2.18 6.17 12.56
CA THR A 74 -1.54 7.01 13.60
C THR A 74 -2.61 7.81 14.35
N SER A 75 -2.65 7.65 15.66
CA SER A 75 -3.52 8.42 16.55
C SER A 75 -2.75 9.57 17.18
N ALA A 76 -3.31 10.77 17.16
CA ALA A 76 -2.79 11.87 17.98
C ALA A 76 -3.12 11.61 19.46
N PRO A 77 -2.27 12.06 20.40
CA PRO A 77 -2.64 12.13 21.81
C PRO A 77 -3.94 12.94 21.95
N GLN A 78 -4.86 12.46 22.79
CA GLN A 78 -6.03 13.24 23.19
C GLN A 78 -5.63 14.09 24.41
N ASP A 79 -5.81 15.40 24.30
CA ASP A 79 -5.60 16.37 25.40
C ASP A 79 -6.64 16.20 26.53
#